data_AF-A0A534KNF6-F1
#
_entry.id   AF-A0A534KNF6-F1
#
_cell.length_a   1.000
_cell.length_b   1.000
_cell.length_c   1.000
_cell.angle_alpha   90.00
_cell.angle_beta   90.00
_cell.angle_gamma   90.00
#
_symmetry.space_group_name_H-M   'P 1'
#
loop_
_entity.id
_entity.type
_entity.pdbx_description
1 polymer ?
#
loop_
_entity_poly.entity_id
_entity_poly.type
_entity_poly.pdbx_seq_one_letter_code
_entity_poly.pdbx_strand_id
1 'polypeptide(L)'
;MMMDRKRMLVIGSIVFGLFLLFLGAAIVDSSHLTSDAGTPAGNDRANVWGPVVAHAGIFFFVVGLVGAAILLEDLDIFVRLFLLIVAFVALLLVLANSPTIFG
;
A
#
# COMPACT_ATOMS: atom_id res chain seq x y z
N MET A 1 7.05 19.70 21.55
CA MET A 1 6.47 18.34 21.65
C MET A 1 7.18 17.45 20.65
N MET A 2 8.05 16.55 21.11
CA MET A 2 8.85 15.68 20.23
C MET A 2 8.06 14.42 19.94
N MET A 3 7.91 14.05 18.67
CA MET A 3 7.18 12.83 18.29
C MET A 3 7.94 11.59 18.76
N ASP A 4 7.27 10.67 19.46
CA ASP A 4 7.87 9.39 19.86
C ASP A 4 8.35 8.63 18.61
N ARG A 5 9.54 8.02 18.71
CA ARG A 5 10.14 7.22 17.63
C ARG A 5 9.20 6.12 17.12
N LYS A 6 8.42 5.46 18.00
CA LYS A 6 7.43 4.44 17.61
C LYS A 6 6.35 5.06 16.72
N ARG A 7 5.82 6.21 17.14
CA ARG A 7 4.80 6.96 16.40
C ARG A 7 5.30 7.42 15.05
N MET A 8 6.56 7.87 14.98
CA MET A 8 7.22 8.24 13.73
C MET A 8 7.33 7.06 12.76
N LEU A 9 7.75 5.88 13.24
CA LEU A 9 7.88 4.68 12.40
C LEU A 9 6.52 4.20 11.88
N VAL A 10 5.50 4.18 12.74
CA VAL A 10 4.14 3.79 12.37
C VAL A 10 3.59 4.74 11.30
N ILE A 11 3.58 6.05 11.57
CA ILE A 11 3.07 7.04 10.60
C ILE A 11 3.89 6.98 9.31
N GLY A 12 5.22 6.87 9.42
CA GLY A 12 6.11 6.74 8.28
C GLY A 12 5.79 5.54 7.40
N SER A 13 5.52 4.37 7.98
CA SER A 13 5.16 3.17 7.23
C SER A 13 3.81 3.30 6.50
N ILE A 14 2.82 3.93 7.14
CA ILE A 14 1.51 4.19 6.52
C ILE A 14 1.67 5.15 5.34
N VAL A 15 2.34 6.28 5.56
CA VAL A 15 2.54 7.31 4.52
C VAL A 15 3.37 6.76 3.36
N PHE A 16 4.43 6.00 3.66
CA PHE A 16 5.26 5.36 2.65
C PHE A 16 4.48 4.31 1.85
N GLY A 17 3.66 3.49 2.51
CA GLY A 17 2.78 2.53 1.85
C GLY A 17 1.78 3.21 0.90
N LEU A 18 1.15 4.29 1.34
CA LEU A 18 0.26 5.11 0.51
C LEU A 18 0.99 5.76 -0.68
N PHE A 19 2.22 6.23 -0.47
CA PHE A 19 3.04 6.79 -1.54
C PHE A 19 3.39 5.74 -2.61
N LEU A 20 3.76 4.53 -2.20
CA LEU A 20 4.04 3.43 -3.14
C LEU A 20 2.77 2.98 -3.87
N LEU A 21 1.63 2.94 -3.19
CA LEU A 21 0.32 2.68 -3.83
C LEU A 21 0.02 3.71 -4.92
N PHE A 22 0.19 4.99 -4.61
CA PHE A 22 0.06 6.08 -5.57
C PHE A 22 1.05 5.91 -6.73
N LEU A 23 2.32 5.62 -6.45
CA LEU A 23 3.35 5.46 -7.47
C LEU A 23 3.05 4.28 -8.40
N GLY A 24 2.62 3.14 -7.86
CA GLY A 24 2.21 1.97 -8.64
C GLY A 24 1.04 2.30 -9.57
N ALA A 25 0.01 2.98 -9.05
CA ALA A 25 -1.12 3.44 -9.86
C ALA A 25 -0.69 4.44 -10.95
N ALA A 26 0.18 5.40 -10.62
CA ALA A 26 0.69 6.38 -11.58
C ALA A 26 1.52 5.74 -12.70
N ILE A 27 2.30 4.69 -12.39
CA ILE A 27 3.04 3.93 -13.41
C ILE A 27 2.05 3.27 -14.39
N VAL A 28 1.02 2.59 -13.88
CA VAL A 28 -0.02 1.97 -14.73
C VAL A 28 -0.74 3.03 -15.55
N ASP A 29 -1.17 4.14 -14.94
CA ASP A 29 -1.90 5.20 -15.64
C ASP A 29 -1.04 5.84 -16.74
N SER A 30 0.22 6.15 -16.44
CA SER A 30 1.16 6.71 -17.42
C SER A 30 1.41 5.76 -18.60
N SER A 31 1.40 4.44 -18.37
CA SER A 31 1.59 3.46 -19.45
C SER A 31 0.48 3.49 -20.50
N HIS A 32 -0.73 3.92 -20.11
CA HIS A 32 -1.87 4.07 -21.04
C HIS A 32 -1.90 5.44 -21.72
N LEU A 33 -1.29 6.47 -21.12
CA LEU A 33 -1.30 7.85 -21.61
C LEU A 33 -0.12 8.16 -22.54
N THR A 34 0.94 7.35 -22.51
CA THR A 34 2.13 7.54 -23.35
C THR A 34 1.94 6.94 -24.75
N SER A 35 2.68 7.46 -25.73
CA SER A 35 2.81 6.89 -27.08
C SER A 35 3.42 5.48 -27.12
N ASP A 36 3.88 4.97 -25.97
CA ASP A 36 4.41 3.62 -25.79
C ASP A 36 3.30 2.57 -25.54
N ALA A 37 2.02 2.97 -25.57
CA ALA A 37 0.89 2.06 -25.42
C ALA A 37 0.94 0.94 -26.50
N GLY A 38 1.03 -0.31 -26.06
CA GLY A 38 1.17 -1.49 -26.93
C GLY A 38 2.61 -1.87 -27.29
N THR A 39 3.61 -1.11 -26.86
CA THR A 39 5.02 -1.56 -26.91
C THR A 39 5.32 -2.54 -25.75
N PRO A 40 6.34 -3.41 -25.88
CA PRO A 40 6.76 -4.28 -24.78
C PRO A 40 7.05 -3.51 -23.48
N ALA A 41 7.71 -2.35 -23.60
CA ALA A 41 8.04 -1.52 -22.43
C ALA A 41 6.80 -0.88 -21.77
N GLY A 42 5.81 -0.45 -22.56
CA GLY A 42 4.54 0.04 -22.04
C GLY A 42 3.75 -1.06 -21.32
N ASN A 43 3.69 -2.25 -21.91
CA ASN A 43 3.02 -3.42 -21.31
C ASN A 43 3.71 -3.88 -20.01
N ASP A 44 5.04 -3.88 -19.95
CA ASP A 44 5.77 -4.24 -18.74
C ASP A 44 5.51 -3.24 -17.60
N ARG A 45 5.42 -1.94 -17.92
CA ARG A 45 5.03 -0.91 -16.92
C ARG A 45 3.62 -1.16 -16.39
N ALA A 46 2.67 -1.46 -17.28
CA ALA A 46 1.26 -1.67 -16.94
C ALA A 46 1.02 -2.95 -16.12
N ASN A 47 1.61 -4.06 -16.54
CA ASN A 47 1.25 -5.39 -16.06
C ASN A 47 2.22 -5.96 -15.03
N VAL A 48 3.45 -5.45 -14.96
CA VAL A 48 4.48 -5.98 -14.06
C VAL A 48 4.88 -4.91 -13.04
N TRP A 49 5.47 -3.81 -13.47
CA TRP A 49 6.08 -2.85 -12.54
C TRP A 49 5.08 -2.07 -11.72
N GLY A 50 4.02 -1.55 -12.35
CA GLY A 50 2.95 -0.84 -11.64
C GLY A 50 2.30 -1.71 -10.55
N PRO A 51 1.84 -2.93 -10.89
CA PRO A 51 1.30 -3.87 -9.91
C PRO A 51 2.30 -4.26 -8.82
N VAL A 52 3.57 -4.53 -9.15
CA VAL A 52 4.60 -4.89 -8.15
C VAL A 52 4.81 -3.76 -7.14
N VAL A 53 4.91 -2.51 -7.60
CA VAL A 53 5.08 -1.34 -6.72
C VAL A 53 3.85 -1.13 -5.86
N ALA A 54 2.64 -1.27 -6.41
CA ALA A 54 1.39 -1.19 -5.65
C ALA A 54 1.28 -2.32 -4.60
N HIS A 55 1.68 -3.54 -4.93
CA HIS A 55 1.72 -4.67 -3.99
C HIS A 55 2.70 -4.40 -2.84
N ALA A 56 3.89 -3.86 -3.11
CA ALA A 56 4.79 -3.46 -2.03
C ALA A 56 4.14 -2.40 -1.13
N GLY A 57 3.51 -1.38 -1.74
CA GLY A 57 2.86 -0.29 -1.01
C GLY A 57 1.75 -0.75 -0.07
N ILE A 58 0.87 -1.65 -0.50
CA ILE A 58 -0.22 -2.15 0.33
C ILE A 58 0.28 -2.98 1.51
N PHE A 59 1.38 -3.73 1.38
CA PHE A 59 1.98 -4.43 2.52
C PHE A 59 2.56 -3.46 3.55
N PHE A 60 3.28 -2.41 3.12
CA PHE A 60 3.75 -1.37 4.03
C PHE A 60 2.58 -0.65 4.74
N PHE A 61 1.51 -0.39 4.00
CA PHE A 61 0.29 0.21 4.55
C PHE A 61 -0.35 -0.67 5.62
N VAL A 62 -0.54 -1.96 5.34
CA VAL A 62 -1.09 -2.95 6.29
C VAL A 62 -0.22 -3.06 7.53
N VAL A 63 1.10 -3.22 7.37
CA VAL A 63 2.04 -3.28 8.51
C VAL A 63 1.96 -2.01 9.33
N GLY A 64 1.82 -0.85 8.70
CA GLY A 64 1.63 0.42 9.39
C GLY A 64 0.33 0.51 10.17
N LEU A 65 -0.79 0.04 9.61
CA LEU A 65 -2.09 0.01 10.30
C LEU A 65 -2.09 -0.95 11.49
N VAL A 66 -1.54 -2.16 11.32
CA VAL A 66 -1.38 -3.13 12.41
C VAL A 66 -0.42 -2.58 13.47
N GLY A 67 0.70 -2.00 13.05
CA GLY A 67 1.65 -1.32 13.94
C GLY A 67 1.00 -0.19 14.73
N ALA A 68 0.13 0.62 14.10
CA ALA A 68 -0.62 1.66 14.77
C ALA A 68 -1.57 1.09 15.82
N ALA A 69 -2.33 0.05 15.48
CA ALA A 69 -3.27 -0.58 16.39
C ALA A 69 -2.58 -1.24 17.60
N ILE A 70 -1.34 -1.72 17.46
CA ILE A 70 -0.62 -2.41 18.53
C ILE A 70 0.22 -1.43 19.36
N LEU A 71 0.98 -0.54 18.70
CA LEU A 71 2.02 0.27 19.34
C LEU A 71 1.54 1.65 19.81
N LEU A 72 0.40 2.15 19.32
CA LEU A 72 -0.19 3.41 19.78
C LEU A 72 -1.29 3.13 20.80
N GLU A 73 -0.86 2.84 22.03
CA GLU A 73 -1.74 2.51 23.15
C GLU A 73 -2.63 3.68 23.59
N ASP A 74 -2.22 4.91 23.28
CA ASP A 74 -2.96 6.14 23.58
C ASP A 74 -4.24 6.32 22.72
N LEU A 75 -4.44 5.45 21.72
CA LEU A 75 -5.64 5.45 20.88
C LEU A 75 -6.81 4.71 21.55
N ASP A 76 -8.02 5.22 21.35
CA ASP A 76 -9.25 4.54 21.74
C ASP A 76 -9.30 3.10 21.18
N ILE A 77 -9.80 2.17 21.98
CA ILE A 77 -9.99 0.77 21.61
C ILE A 77 -10.81 0.62 20.32
N PHE A 78 -11.81 1.48 20.08
CA PHE A 78 -12.61 1.47 18.85
C PHE A 78 -11.78 1.87 17.63
N VAL A 79 -10.89 2.86 17.77
CA VAL A 79 -9.98 3.27 16.69
C VAL A 79 -8.99 2.16 16.39
N ARG A 80 -8.43 1.52 17.41
CA ARG A 80 -7.51 0.39 17.24
C ARG A 80 -8.18 -0.78 16.53
N LEU A 81 -9.41 -1.13 16.94
CA LEU A 81 -10.20 -2.18 16.29
C LEU A 81 -10.51 -1.82 14.83
N PHE A 82 -10.89 -0.57 14.56
CA PHE A 82 -11.12 -0.08 13.21
C PHE A 82 -9.86 -0.20 12.33
N LEU A 83 -8.70 0.20 12.83
CA LEU A 83 -7.42 0.07 12.11
C LEU A 83 -7.10 -1.39 11.76
N LEU A 84 -7.38 -2.34 12.67
CA LEU A 84 -7.22 -3.77 12.41
C LEU A 84 -8.20 -4.28 11.35
N ILE A 85 -9.45 -3.83 11.38
CA ILE A 85 -10.45 -4.18 10.36
C ILE A 85 -10.01 -3.66 9.00
N VAL A 86 -9.56 -2.39 8.91
CA VAL A 86 -9.07 -1.80 7.66
C VAL A 86 -7.85 -2.56 7.14
N ALA A 87 -6.90 -2.92 8.02
CA ALA A 87 -5.74 -3.72 7.65
C ALA A 87 -6.14 -5.09 7.10
N PHE A 88 -7.12 -5.75 7.73
CA PHE A 88 -7.65 -7.03 7.29
C PHE A 88 -8.35 -6.93 5.93
N VAL A 89 -9.21 -5.92 5.74
CA VAL A 89 -9.88 -5.67 4.45
C VAL A 89 -8.86 -5.37 3.36
N ALA A 90 -7.83 -4.56 3.65
CA ALA A 90 -6.76 -4.29 2.70
C ALA A 90 -6.01 -5.57 2.29
N LEU A 91 -5.71 -6.47 3.23
CA LEU A 91 -5.14 -7.79 2.90
C LEU A 91 -6.06 -8.64 2.03
N LEU A 92 -7.37 -8.64 2.30
CA LEU A 92 -8.33 -9.37 1.47
C LEU A 92 -8.39 -8.80 0.05
N LEU A 93 -8.31 -7.47 -0.12
CA LEU A 93 -8.26 -6.85 -1.45
C LEU A 93 -7.01 -7.25 -2.23
N VAL A 94 -5.86 -7.39 -1.56
CA VAL A 94 -4.65 -7.93 -2.20
C VAL A 94 -4.88 -9.36 -2.65
N LEU A 95 -5.37 -10.22 -1.75
CA LEU A 95 -5.60 -11.63 -2.07
C LEU A 95 -6.62 -11.80 -3.21
N ALA A 96 -7.67 -10.99 -3.23
CA ALA A 96 -8.72 -11.07 -4.24
C ALA A 96 -8.29 -10.55 -5.62
N ASN A 97 -7.32 -9.64 -5.68
CA ASN A 97 -6.94 -8.94 -6.91
C ASN A 97 -5.45 -9.07 -7.24
N SER A 98 -4.77 -10.11 -6.74
CA SER A 98 -3.36 -10.35 -6.99
C SER A 98 -3.14 -11.19 -8.26
N PRO A 99 -2.74 -10.57 -9.39
CA PRO A 99 -2.25 -11.32 -10.56
C PRO A 99 -0.90 -12.00 -10.31
N THR A 100 -0.22 -11.69 -9.20
CA THR A 100 1.10 -12.25 -8.84
C THR A 100 1.00 -13.52 -7.98
N ILE A 101 -0.12 -13.77 -7.29
CA ILE A 101 -0.31 -14.97 -6.45
C ILE A 101 -1.21 -16.00 -7.14
N PHE A 102 -2.22 -15.56 -7.91
CA PHE A 102 -3.24 -16.47 -8.45
C PHE A 102 -3.28 -16.61 -9.98
N GLY A 103 -2.45 -15.86 -10.72
CA GLY A 103 -2.26 -16.02 -12.17
C GLY A 103 -3.30 -15.32 -13.03
#